data_AF-A0A0D6AV59-F1
#
_entry.id   AF-A0A0D6AV59-F1
#
_cell.length_a   1.000
_cell.length_b   1.000
_cell.length_c   1.000
_cell.angle_alpha   90.00
_cell.angle_beta   90.00
_cell.angle_gamma   90.00
#
_symmetry.space_group_name_H-M   'P 1'
#
loop_
_entity.id
_entity.type
_entity.pdbx_description
1 polymer ?
#
loop_
_entity_poly.entity_id
_entity_poly.type
_entity_poly.pdbx_seq_one_letter_code
_entity_poly.pdbx_strand_id
1 'polypeptide(L)'
;MVKNKVLSWLTIIIFSVILVGCNDSIESVQAFNSDSKPPIPNVENIAEVAPPLLIQQLNENFAQTQPQVKILSPQNDEVLNTNNVSVDLEVKGLDIFKNEELQMGPHLHFFVDDKPYQAIYSTANSIELTDLAPGTHTIRVFASRPWHESFKNEGAYAQTTFHVFTATEDNNPAQNQPLLTYSRPQGVYSAEPIMLDFYLTNTPLHVVATENPNDEIVDWRIRVTINGESFLLDTWQPIYLTGFNKGQNWVKLEFIDENGNVIKNAFNSTVRVIDFQPKVKDTLAKLVTNKISLTKAQAITIKDYPITEEEVTPEETKVEEVTPEEIKIEEVTPEEIKIEEVTPEEIKIEEVTPEEIKVEEATPEEIKVEEVTPEEIKVEEVTPEEIKVEKN
;
A
#
# COMPACT_ATOMS: atom_id res chain seq x y z
N MET A 1 -55.90 32.72 -44.51
CA MET A 1 -57.00 32.20 -43.69
C MET A 1 -57.73 31.12 -44.47
N VAL A 2 -57.47 29.83 -44.23
CA VAL A 2 -58.48 28.77 -44.07
C VAL A 2 -57.79 27.66 -43.25
N LYS A 3 -58.57 27.11 -42.33
CA LYS A 3 -58.22 26.29 -41.18
C LYS A 3 -58.39 24.79 -41.50
N ASN A 4 -57.55 23.98 -40.83
CA ASN A 4 -57.93 22.81 -40.03
C ASN A 4 -58.36 21.46 -40.64
N LYS A 5 -57.72 20.43 -40.05
CA LYS A 5 -58.26 19.19 -39.44
C LYS A 5 -58.46 17.98 -40.35
N VAL A 6 -57.66 16.92 -40.18
CA VAL A 6 -57.73 15.81 -39.18
C VAL A 6 -58.62 14.68 -39.68
N LEU A 7 -58.04 13.49 -39.94
CA LEU A 7 -58.18 12.25 -39.13
C LEU A 7 -58.00 10.97 -39.97
N SER A 8 -57.33 9.99 -39.34
CA SER A 8 -57.47 8.54 -39.49
C SER A 8 -57.26 7.91 -40.85
N TRP A 9 -56.20 7.10 -40.96
CA TRP A 9 -56.31 5.76 -41.52
C TRP A 9 -55.65 4.74 -40.58
N LEU A 10 -56.40 3.65 -40.39
CA LEU A 10 -56.13 2.50 -39.55
C LEU A 10 -55.49 1.43 -40.44
N THR A 11 -54.37 0.84 -40.03
CA THR A 11 -53.97 -0.51 -40.48
C THR A 11 -53.30 -1.25 -39.34
N ILE A 12 -54.03 -2.24 -38.82
CA ILE A 12 -53.58 -3.28 -37.91
C ILE A 12 -52.82 -4.32 -38.73
N ILE A 13 -51.57 -4.66 -38.41
CA ILE A 13 -50.97 -5.98 -38.68
C ILE A 13 -50.09 -6.36 -37.49
N ILE A 14 -50.41 -7.53 -36.93
CA ILE A 14 -49.67 -8.28 -35.92
C ILE A 14 -48.35 -8.77 -36.54
N PHE A 15 -47.22 -8.53 -35.88
CA PHE A 15 -46.02 -9.36 -36.07
C PHE A 15 -45.22 -9.42 -34.77
N SER A 16 -45.34 -10.56 -34.10
CA SER A 16 -44.43 -11.06 -33.09
C SER A 16 -43.09 -11.39 -33.74
N VAL A 17 -42.04 -10.61 -33.44
CA VAL A 17 -40.62 -10.99 -33.64
C VAL A 17 -39.87 -10.71 -32.35
N ILE A 18 -39.56 -11.80 -31.65
CA ILE A 18 -38.30 -12.07 -30.94
C ILE A 18 -37.64 -10.84 -30.29
N LEU A 19 -37.85 -10.72 -28.97
CA LEU A 19 -36.90 -10.07 -28.06
C LEU A 19 -35.58 -10.84 -28.12
N VAL A 20 -34.67 -10.41 -28.99
CA VAL A 20 -33.23 -10.67 -28.79
C VAL A 20 -32.80 -9.62 -27.78
N GLY A 21 -32.62 -10.06 -26.54
CA GLY A 21 -31.93 -9.27 -25.53
C GLY A 21 -30.51 -9.01 -26.00
N CYS A 22 -30.18 -7.75 -26.26
CA CYS A 22 -28.81 -7.29 -26.04
C CYS A 22 -28.73 -6.97 -24.55
N ASN A 23 -28.40 -8.02 -23.79
CA ASN A 23 -27.81 -7.86 -22.48
C ASN A 23 -26.36 -7.45 -22.72
N ASP A 24 -26.13 -6.16 -22.96
CA ASP A 24 -24.79 -5.60 -22.82
C ASP A 24 -24.50 -5.50 -21.32
N SER A 25 -24.24 -6.66 -20.73
CA SER A 25 -23.38 -6.75 -19.56
C SER A 25 -22.05 -6.13 -19.98
N ILE A 26 -21.83 -4.89 -19.56
CA ILE A 26 -20.49 -4.33 -19.47
C ILE A 26 -19.72 -5.33 -18.60
N GLU A 27 -18.85 -6.09 -19.25
CA GLU A 27 -17.95 -7.02 -18.58
C GLU A 27 -17.21 -6.22 -17.52
N SER A 28 -17.51 -6.56 -16.27
CA SER A 28 -16.68 -6.27 -15.10
C SER A 28 -15.23 -6.43 -15.50
N VAL A 29 -14.42 -5.40 -15.28
CA VAL A 29 -12.97 -5.42 -15.38
C VAL A 29 -12.49 -6.72 -14.75
N GLN A 30 -12.15 -7.69 -15.60
CA GLN A 30 -11.63 -8.97 -15.16
C GLN A 30 -10.36 -8.69 -14.39
N ALA A 31 -10.28 -9.31 -13.21
CA ALA A 31 -9.06 -9.45 -12.44
C ALA A 31 -7.93 -9.86 -13.38
N PHE A 32 -6.93 -9.00 -13.53
CA PHE A 32 -5.69 -9.39 -14.20
C PHE A 32 -4.94 -10.32 -13.26
N ASN A 33 -5.01 -11.59 -13.63
CA ASN A 33 -4.16 -12.65 -13.12
C ASN A 33 -2.68 -12.27 -13.26
N SER A 34 -1.93 -12.79 -12.31
CA SER A 34 -0.48 -12.91 -12.24
C SER A 34 0.16 -13.38 -13.55
N ASP A 35 0.69 -12.46 -14.34
CA ASP A 35 1.83 -12.72 -15.19
C ASP A 35 2.85 -11.61 -14.91
N SER A 36 4.01 -12.03 -14.43
CA SER A 36 5.09 -11.21 -13.89
C SER A 36 5.50 -10.10 -14.87
N LYS A 37 5.05 -8.86 -14.59
CA LYS A 37 5.65 -7.63 -15.13
C LYS A 37 7.13 -7.65 -14.72
N PRO A 38 8.07 -7.22 -15.59
CA PRO A 38 9.46 -7.08 -15.18
C PRO A 38 9.51 -6.18 -13.94
N PRO A 39 10.32 -6.53 -12.92
CA PRO A 39 10.47 -5.68 -11.73
C PRO A 39 10.84 -4.26 -12.17
N ILE A 40 10.42 -3.26 -11.39
CA ILE A 40 10.91 -1.87 -11.50
C ILE A 40 12.42 -1.95 -11.82
N PRO A 41 12.91 -1.28 -12.87
CA PRO A 41 14.32 -1.34 -13.23
C PRO A 41 15.17 -1.14 -11.99
N ASN A 42 16.04 -2.11 -11.68
CA ASN A 42 16.78 -2.24 -10.42
C ASN A 42 17.23 -0.87 -9.90
N VAL A 43 16.44 -0.35 -8.97
CA VAL A 43 16.82 0.78 -8.15
C VAL A 43 17.68 0.20 -7.04
N GLU A 44 18.82 0.82 -6.72
CA GLU A 44 19.84 0.17 -5.87
C GLU A 44 19.31 -0.34 -4.54
N ASN A 45 18.38 0.39 -3.91
CA ASN A 45 17.90 0.06 -2.57
C ASN A 45 16.42 -0.27 -2.50
N ILE A 46 15.57 0.21 -3.43
CA ILE A 46 14.13 -0.07 -3.42
C ILE A 46 13.76 -1.14 -4.45
N ALA A 47 13.09 -2.20 -4.00
CA ALA A 47 12.61 -3.28 -4.86
C ALA A 47 11.09 -3.46 -4.75
N GLU A 48 10.43 -3.62 -5.90
CA GLU A 48 9.05 -4.12 -5.97
C GLU A 48 9.02 -5.62 -5.69
N VAL A 49 8.05 -6.04 -4.88
CA VAL A 49 7.80 -7.44 -4.55
C VAL A 49 6.33 -7.77 -4.78
N ALA A 50 6.01 -9.06 -4.83
CA ALA A 50 4.63 -9.52 -4.94
C ALA A 50 3.77 -9.05 -3.74
N PRO A 51 2.46 -8.83 -3.93
CA PRO A 51 1.54 -8.58 -2.82
C PRO A 51 1.62 -9.69 -1.76
N PRO A 52 1.53 -9.36 -0.45
CA PRO A 52 1.55 -10.36 0.62
C PRO A 52 0.43 -11.41 0.48
N LEU A 53 0.73 -12.67 0.78
CA LEU A 53 -0.18 -13.81 0.56
C LEU A 53 -1.54 -13.63 1.26
N LEU A 54 -1.55 -13.28 2.55
CA LEU A 54 -2.79 -13.06 3.28
C LEU A 54 -3.61 -11.92 2.67
N ILE A 55 -2.96 -10.88 2.16
CA ILE A 55 -3.66 -9.78 1.48
C ILE A 55 -4.34 -10.30 0.20
N GLN A 56 -3.63 -11.10 -0.60
CA GLN A 56 -4.21 -11.71 -1.80
C GLN A 56 -5.45 -12.55 -1.47
N GLN A 57 -5.36 -13.43 -0.46
CA GLN A 57 -6.47 -14.28 -0.01
C GLN A 57 -7.66 -13.46 0.53
N LEU A 58 -7.40 -12.44 1.34
CA LEU A 58 -8.45 -11.57 1.88
C LEU A 58 -9.10 -10.70 0.78
N ASN A 59 -8.37 -10.39 -0.28
CA ASN A 59 -8.87 -9.60 -1.40
C ASN A 59 -9.97 -10.31 -2.19
N GLU A 60 -10.01 -11.64 -2.17
CA GLU A 60 -11.06 -12.43 -2.83
C GLU A 60 -12.47 -12.07 -2.30
N ASN A 61 -12.59 -11.69 -1.03
CA ASN A 61 -13.85 -11.24 -0.42
C ASN A 61 -14.42 -9.98 -1.09
N PHE A 62 -13.58 -9.21 -1.79
CA PHE A 62 -13.95 -7.97 -2.46
C PHE A 62 -14.00 -8.09 -3.99
N ALA A 63 -13.89 -9.31 -4.55
CA ALA A 63 -13.80 -9.51 -5.99
C ALA A 63 -15.00 -8.95 -6.78
N GLN A 64 -16.19 -8.91 -6.16
CA GLN A 64 -17.42 -8.38 -6.76
C GLN A 64 -17.84 -7.03 -6.14
N THR A 65 -17.00 -6.43 -5.29
CA THR A 65 -17.31 -5.19 -4.59
C THR A 65 -17.04 -3.98 -5.48
N GLN A 66 -18.06 -3.15 -5.67
CA GLN A 66 -18.02 -1.95 -6.52
C GLN A 66 -18.58 -0.76 -5.74
N PRO A 67 -17.81 -0.20 -4.78
CA PRO A 67 -18.29 0.88 -3.93
C PRO A 67 -18.67 2.12 -4.73
N GLN A 68 -19.66 2.83 -4.23
CA GLN A 68 -20.11 4.12 -4.70
C GLN A 68 -19.97 5.12 -3.56
N VAL A 69 -19.12 6.14 -3.75
CA VAL A 69 -18.82 7.18 -2.77
C VAL A 69 -19.41 8.51 -3.24
N LYS A 70 -20.04 9.24 -2.32
CA LYS A 70 -20.54 10.60 -2.58
C LYS A 70 -20.21 11.52 -1.42
N ILE A 71 -19.95 12.78 -1.75
CA ILE A 71 -19.91 13.88 -0.79
C ILE A 71 -21.25 14.60 -0.90
N LEU A 72 -22.02 14.60 0.19
CA LEU A 72 -23.35 15.22 0.28
C LEU A 72 -23.28 16.67 0.77
N SER A 73 -22.25 17.00 1.55
CA SER A 73 -21.96 18.35 2.02
C SER A 73 -20.45 18.44 2.27
N PRO A 74 -19.78 19.56 1.95
CA PRO A 74 -20.31 20.74 1.27
C PRO A 74 -20.59 20.49 -0.23
N GLN A 75 -21.45 21.34 -0.82
CA GLN A 75 -21.73 21.31 -2.26
C GLN A 75 -20.55 21.87 -3.06
N ASN A 76 -20.45 21.48 -4.33
CA ASN A 76 -19.39 21.99 -5.21
C ASN A 76 -19.54 23.51 -5.43
N ASP A 77 -18.43 24.23 -5.26
CA ASP A 77 -18.27 25.68 -5.27
C ASP A 77 -19.13 26.43 -4.22
N GLU A 78 -19.53 25.75 -3.14
CA GLU A 78 -20.27 26.37 -2.04
C GLU A 78 -19.39 27.39 -1.29
N VAL A 79 -19.95 28.56 -0.97
CA VAL A 79 -19.28 29.57 -0.13
C VAL A 79 -19.89 29.57 1.27
N LEU A 80 -19.08 29.20 2.26
CA LEU A 80 -19.45 29.08 3.66
C LEU A 80 -18.95 30.27 4.48
N ASN A 81 -19.83 30.91 5.25
CA ASN A 81 -19.47 32.02 6.14
C ASN A 81 -19.05 31.53 7.55
N THR A 82 -18.28 30.45 7.60
CA THR A 82 -17.82 29.78 8.83
C THR A 82 -16.49 29.09 8.55
N ASN A 83 -15.60 29.05 9.55
CA ASN A 83 -14.37 28.27 9.51
C ASN A 83 -14.54 26.83 10.03
N ASN A 84 -15.72 26.51 10.55
CA ASN A 84 -16.11 25.16 10.97
C ASN A 84 -17.10 24.60 9.95
N VAL A 85 -16.71 23.53 9.27
CA VAL A 85 -17.44 22.96 8.13
C VAL A 85 -17.80 21.51 8.44
N SER A 86 -19.09 21.21 8.33
CA SER A 86 -19.61 19.86 8.50
C SER A 86 -19.64 19.15 7.16
N VAL A 87 -19.05 17.96 7.11
CA VAL A 87 -18.93 17.14 5.90
C VAL A 87 -19.76 15.88 6.05
N ASP A 88 -20.66 15.67 5.10
CA ASP A 88 -21.52 14.50 5.03
C ASP A 88 -21.10 13.63 3.85
N LEU A 89 -20.91 12.34 4.12
CA LEU A 89 -20.50 11.36 3.12
C LEU A 89 -21.55 10.26 3.00
N GLU A 90 -21.68 9.69 1.80
CA GLU A 90 -22.46 8.47 1.57
C GLU A 90 -21.54 7.42 0.93
N VAL A 91 -21.61 6.18 1.42
CA VAL A 91 -21.01 5.02 0.77
C VAL A 91 -22.08 3.94 0.55
N LYS A 92 -22.10 3.37 -0.65
CA LYS A 92 -22.95 2.23 -1.03
C LYS A 92 -22.10 1.13 -1.63
N GLY A 93 -22.55 -0.12 -1.53
CA GLY A 93 -21.84 -1.28 -2.11
C GLY A 93 -20.58 -1.70 -1.35
N LEU A 94 -20.29 -1.09 -0.20
CA LEU A 94 -19.22 -1.48 0.72
C LEU A 94 -19.67 -1.24 2.15
N ASP A 95 -19.66 -2.30 2.95
CA ASP A 95 -19.92 -2.21 4.38
C ASP A 95 -18.65 -1.73 5.08
N ILE A 96 -18.59 -0.45 5.41
CA ILE A 96 -17.47 0.13 6.17
C ILE A 96 -17.65 -0.11 7.67
N PHE A 97 -16.58 -0.50 8.35
CA PHE A 97 -16.53 -0.72 9.80
C PHE A 97 -15.08 -0.82 10.26
N LYS A 98 -14.84 -0.62 11.56
CA LYS A 98 -13.54 -0.87 12.19
C LYS A 98 -13.66 -2.06 13.14
N ASN A 99 -12.90 -3.12 12.91
CA ASN A 99 -12.81 -4.21 13.87
C ASN A 99 -12.21 -3.71 15.20
N GLU A 100 -12.84 -4.04 16.32
CA GLU A 100 -12.43 -3.53 17.64
C GLU A 100 -11.09 -4.08 18.12
N GLU A 101 -10.77 -5.33 17.82
CA GLU A 101 -9.51 -5.95 18.25
C GLU A 101 -8.37 -5.57 17.30
N LEU A 102 -8.60 -5.78 16.00
CA LEU A 102 -7.59 -5.64 14.96
C LEU A 102 -7.41 -4.19 14.49
N GLN A 103 -8.32 -3.29 14.88
CA GLN A 103 -8.26 -1.85 14.57
C GLN A 103 -8.17 -1.53 13.07
N MET A 104 -8.68 -2.43 12.22
CA MET A 104 -8.71 -2.31 10.76
C MET A 104 -10.08 -2.75 10.23
N GLY A 105 -10.40 -2.36 9.01
CA GLY A 105 -11.62 -2.75 8.31
C GLY A 105 -11.83 -1.90 7.06
N PRO A 106 -12.85 -2.16 6.23
CA PRO A 106 -13.10 -1.37 5.04
C PRO A 106 -13.50 0.06 5.44
N HIS A 107 -12.99 1.05 4.72
CA HIS A 107 -13.13 2.44 5.12
C HIS A 107 -12.97 3.40 3.94
N LEU A 108 -13.19 4.68 4.17
CA LEU A 108 -12.88 5.74 3.21
C LEU A 108 -11.55 6.41 3.57
N HIS A 109 -10.70 6.67 2.58
CA HIS A 109 -9.62 7.64 2.72
C HIS A 109 -10.20 9.01 2.42
N PHE A 110 -10.20 9.89 3.43
CA PHE A 110 -10.74 11.24 3.37
C PHE A 110 -9.60 12.27 3.42
N PHE A 111 -9.50 13.10 2.39
CA PHE A 111 -8.45 14.12 2.25
C PHE A 111 -9.09 15.51 2.28
N VAL A 112 -8.41 16.44 2.96
CA VAL A 112 -8.68 17.88 2.88
C VAL A 112 -7.40 18.54 2.39
N ASP A 113 -7.46 19.18 1.24
CA ASP A 113 -6.31 19.81 0.59
C ASP A 113 -5.16 18.80 0.38
N ASP A 114 -3.90 19.20 0.57
CA ASP A 114 -2.73 18.30 0.55
C ASP A 114 -2.44 17.65 1.92
N LYS A 115 -3.41 17.56 2.84
CA LYS A 115 -3.18 16.88 4.12
C LYS A 115 -3.14 15.35 3.94
N PRO A 116 -2.38 14.61 4.78
CA PRO A 116 -2.51 13.17 4.93
C PRO A 116 -3.97 12.74 5.11
N TYR A 117 -4.35 11.57 4.59
CA TYR A 117 -5.74 11.13 4.71
C TYR A 117 -6.10 10.78 6.15
N GLN A 118 -7.38 10.97 6.44
CA GLN A 118 -8.05 10.43 7.61
C GLN A 118 -8.83 9.18 7.19
N ALA A 119 -8.76 8.11 7.98
CA ALA A 119 -9.53 6.90 7.73
C ALA A 119 -10.93 7.02 8.36
N ILE A 120 -11.97 6.98 7.53
CA ILE A 120 -13.37 7.09 7.95
C ILE A 120 -14.05 5.73 7.90
N TYR A 121 -14.34 5.18 9.08
CA TYR A 121 -14.94 3.85 9.25
C TYR A 121 -16.46 3.86 9.42
N SER A 122 -17.08 5.04 9.43
CA SER A 122 -18.53 5.21 9.51
C SER A 122 -18.94 6.54 8.90
N THR A 123 -20.04 6.55 8.15
CA THR A 123 -20.68 7.76 7.62
C THR A 123 -21.98 8.10 8.37
N ALA A 124 -22.19 7.50 9.55
CA ALA A 124 -23.42 7.73 10.33
C ALA A 124 -23.48 9.14 10.94
N ASN A 125 -22.32 9.76 11.18
CA ASN A 125 -22.20 11.11 11.70
C ASN A 125 -21.36 11.96 10.75
N SER A 126 -21.65 13.25 10.71
CA SER A 126 -20.88 14.24 9.96
C SER A 126 -19.45 14.36 10.50
N ILE A 127 -18.51 14.63 9.59
CA ILE A 127 -17.12 14.91 9.92
C ILE A 127 -16.98 16.42 10.09
N GLU A 128 -16.55 16.86 11.27
CA GLU A 128 -16.36 18.28 11.56
C GLU A 128 -14.92 18.70 11.23
N LEU A 129 -14.78 19.61 10.26
CA LEU A 129 -13.53 20.30 9.97
C LEU A 129 -13.52 21.62 10.72
N THR A 130 -12.65 21.76 11.71
CA THR A 130 -12.53 22.98 12.51
C THR A 130 -11.35 23.83 12.09
N ASP A 131 -11.46 25.13 12.35
CA ASP A 131 -10.38 26.11 12.17
C ASP A 131 -9.80 26.13 10.73
N LEU A 132 -10.65 25.96 9.73
CA LEU A 132 -10.25 26.14 8.33
C LEU A 132 -9.87 27.60 8.07
N ALA A 133 -8.76 27.79 7.34
CA ALA A 133 -8.34 29.11 6.91
C ALA A 133 -9.37 29.68 5.91
N PRO A 134 -9.56 31.00 5.82
CA PRO A 134 -10.28 31.61 4.71
C PRO A 134 -9.64 31.22 3.37
N GLY A 135 -10.45 30.80 2.39
CA GLY A 135 -9.98 30.41 1.07
C GLY A 135 -10.71 29.22 0.48
N THR A 136 -10.20 28.75 -0.65
CA THR A 136 -10.64 27.52 -1.32
C THR A 136 -10.05 26.30 -0.64
N HIS A 137 -10.90 25.28 -0.49
CA HIS A 137 -10.55 23.95 0.00
C HIS A 137 -11.10 22.88 -0.92
N THR A 138 -10.36 21.76 -1.02
CA THR A 138 -10.82 20.60 -1.78
C THR A 138 -10.88 19.38 -0.88
N ILE A 139 -12.02 18.71 -0.89
CA ILE A 139 -12.20 17.38 -0.31
C ILE A 139 -12.07 16.34 -1.42
N ARG A 140 -11.30 15.29 -1.15
CA ARG A 140 -11.20 14.10 -2.00
C ARG A 140 -11.47 12.88 -1.13
N VAL A 141 -12.23 11.92 -1.63
CA VAL A 141 -12.61 10.73 -0.88
C VAL A 141 -12.60 9.52 -1.79
N PHE A 142 -12.05 8.40 -1.35
CA PHE A 142 -12.27 7.12 -2.03
C PHE A 142 -12.39 5.96 -1.06
N ALA A 143 -13.13 4.93 -1.49
CA ALA A 143 -13.27 3.68 -0.76
C ALA A 143 -11.97 2.88 -0.78
N SER A 144 -11.64 2.24 0.35
CA SER A 144 -10.43 1.46 0.54
C SER A 144 -10.71 0.16 1.28
N ARG A 145 -9.94 -0.86 0.91
CA ARG A 145 -9.90 -2.17 1.58
C ARG A 145 -9.25 -2.05 2.96
N PRO A 146 -9.37 -3.05 3.84
CA PRO A 146 -8.85 -2.99 5.20
C PRO A 146 -7.36 -2.63 5.31
N TRP A 147 -6.54 -3.11 4.37
CA TRP A 147 -5.09 -2.82 4.29
C TRP A 147 -4.75 -1.51 3.53
N HIS A 148 -5.71 -0.60 3.38
CA HIS A 148 -5.56 0.73 2.76
C HIS A 148 -5.35 0.73 1.23
N GLU A 149 -5.66 -0.37 0.56
CA GLU A 149 -5.67 -0.41 -0.91
C GLU A 149 -6.97 0.22 -1.45
N SER A 150 -6.85 1.21 -2.33
CA SER A 150 -8.00 1.91 -2.91
C SER A 150 -8.82 1.02 -3.85
N PHE A 151 -10.13 1.14 -3.83
CA PHE A 151 -11.01 0.66 -4.90
C PHE A 151 -10.92 1.61 -6.11
N LYS A 152 -10.52 1.10 -7.27
CA LYS A 152 -10.28 1.89 -8.50
C LYS A 152 -11.41 1.78 -9.54
N ASN A 153 -12.59 1.33 -9.15
CA ASN A 153 -13.75 1.27 -10.04
C ASN A 153 -14.44 2.64 -10.20
N GLU A 154 -15.28 2.74 -11.23
CA GLU A 154 -16.16 3.90 -11.41
C GLU A 154 -17.08 4.07 -10.19
N GLY A 155 -17.14 5.31 -9.68
CA GLY A 155 -17.92 5.67 -8.50
C GLY A 155 -17.23 5.43 -7.16
N ALA A 156 -16.07 4.78 -7.10
CA ALA A 156 -15.35 4.59 -5.85
C ALA A 156 -14.67 5.86 -5.30
N TYR A 157 -14.68 6.95 -6.07
CA TYR A 157 -14.08 8.23 -5.75
C TYR A 157 -15.10 9.38 -5.83
N ALA A 158 -14.99 10.34 -4.93
CA ALA A 158 -15.71 11.61 -4.96
C ALA A 158 -14.77 12.77 -4.64
N GLN A 159 -15.07 13.94 -5.20
CA GLN A 159 -14.36 15.19 -4.93
C GLN A 159 -15.34 16.36 -4.94
N THR A 160 -15.11 17.34 -4.07
CA THR A 160 -15.81 18.62 -4.08
C THR A 160 -14.82 19.74 -3.72
N THR A 161 -15.00 20.89 -4.34
CA THR A 161 -14.29 22.13 -3.99
C THR A 161 -15.28 23.06 -3.32
N PHE A 162 -14.89 23.75 -2.25
CA PHE A 162 -15.73 24.73 -1.56
C PHE A 162 -14.86 25.88 -1.03
N HIS A 163 -15.50 26.94 -0.53
CA HIS A 163 -14.82 28.16 -0.12
C HIS A 163 -15.24 28.58 1.28
N VAL A 164 -14.26 28.82 2.15
CA VAL A 164 -14.45 29.42 3.47
C VAL A 164 -14.28 30.93 3.33
N PHE A 165 -15.37 31.67 3.53
CA PHE A 165 -15.55 33.11 3.31
C PHE A 165 -15.38 33.61 1.86
N THR A 166 -14.33 33.21 1.15
CA THR A 166 -14.06 33.64 -0.22
C THR A 166 -13.16 32.66 -0.96
N ALA A 167 -13.22 32.64 -2.29
CA ALA A 167 -12.39 31.77 -3.11
C ALA A 167 -10.94 32.28 -3.24
N THR A 168 -9.99 31.36 -3.27
CA THR A 168 -8.57 31.56 -3.56
C THR A 168 -8.08 30.58 -4.63
N GLU A 169 -6.83 30.77 -5.10
CA GLU A 169 -6.18 29.90 -6.09
C GLU A 169 -5.64 28.60 -5.47
N ASP A 170 -5.24 28.64 -4.19
CA ASP A 170 -4.73 27.47 -3.48
C ASP A 170 -5.78 26.36 -3.35
N ASN A 171 -5.31 25.11 -3.31
CA ASN A 171 -6.15 23.91 -3.14
C ASN A 171 -7.30 23.78 -4.15
N ASN A 172 -7.18 24.39 -5.34
CA ASN A 172 -8.23 24.38 -6.35
C ASN A 172 -7.77 23.58 -7.59
N PRO A 173 -8.00 22.25 -7.62
CA PRO A 173 -7.65 21.44 -8.78
C PRO A 173 -8.53 21.78 -9.99
N ALA A 174 -7.92 21.90 -11.15
CA ALA A 174 -8.65 22.08 -12.40
C ALA A 174 -9.43 20.80 -12.75
N GLN A 175 -10.76 20.92 -12.87
CA GLN A 175 -11.68 19.78 -13.05
C GLN A 175 -11.46 18.94 -14.31
N ASN A 176 -10.81 19.48 -15.35
CA ASN A 176 -10.58 18.78 -16.62
C ASN A 176 -9.10 18.45 -16.86
N GLN A 177 -8.26 18.57 -15.82
CA GLN A 177 -6.85 18.21 -15.91
C GLN A 177 -6.56 16.97 -15.08
N PRO A 178 -5.59 16.14 -15.51
CA PRO A 178 -5.11 15.02 -14.72
C PRO A 178 -4.78 15.43 -13.29
N LEU A 179 -5.24 14.63 -12.34
CA LEU A 179 -5.06 14.87 -10.93
C LEU A 179 -4.53 13.61 -10.23
N LEU A 180 -3.47 13.80 -9.47
CA LEU A 180 -2.89 12.80 -8.58
C LEU A 180 -3.36 13.04 -7.14
N THR A 181 -3.79 11.96 -6.50
CA THR A 181 -3.99 11.91 -5.05
C THR A 181 -2.99 10.93 -4.46
N TYR A 182 -2.00 11.45 -3.72
CA TYR A 182 -1.09 10.65 -2.92
C TYR A 182 -1.89 9.96 -1.82
N SER A 183 -2.05 8.63 -1.91
CA SER A 183 -2.73 7.86 -0.86
C SER A 183 -1.73 7.44 0.21
N ARG A 184 -0.72 6.66 -0.16
CA ARG A 184 0.22 6.05 0.80
C ARG A 184 1.55 5.69 0.12
N PRO A 185 2.65 5.59 0.88
CA PRO A 185 2.73 5.42 2.33
C PRO A 185 2.62 6.72 3.13
N GLN A 186 2.03 6.64 4.34
CA GLN A 186 2.02 7.72 5.35
C GLN A 186 2.17 7.13 6.75
N GLY A 187 2.69 7.92 7.70
CA GLY A 187 2.76 7.54 9.12
C GLY A 187 3.93 6.61 9.46
N VAL A 188 3.70 5.67 10.39
CA VAL A 188 4.71 4.74 10.89
C VAL A 188 4.44 3.33 10.36
N TYR A 189 5.48 2.65 9.87
CA TYR A 189 5.42 1.27 9.41
C TYR A 189 6.30 0.38 10.28
N SER A 190 5.78 -0.79 10.68
CA SER A 190 6.53 -1.74 11.52
C SER A 190 6.99 -3.01 10.83
N ALA A 191 6.67 -3.16 9.53
CA ALA A 191 7.15 -4.24 8.68
C ALA A 191 7.12 -3.83 7.20
N GLU A 192 7.81 -4.63 6.40
CA GLU A 192 7.79 -4.64 4.95
C GLU A 192 7.06 -5.90 4.44
N PRO A 193 6.59 -5.91 3.17
CA PRO A 193 6.62 -4.78 2.23
C PRO A 193 5.64 -3.66 2.57
N ILE A 194 6.00 -2.43 2.19
CA ILE A 194 5.15 -1.24 2.32
C ILE A 194 4.49 -1.00 0.97
N MET A 195 3.15 -1.09 0.90
CA MET A 195 2.48 -0.73 -0.36
C MET A 195 2.56 0.78 -0.61
N LEU A 196 2.77 1.13 -1.87
CA LEU A 196 2.57 2.45 -2.43
C LEU A 196 1.26 2.42 -3.19
N ASP A 197 0.37 3.36 -2.91
CA ASP A 197 -0.90 3.48 -3.61
C ASP A 197 -1.23 4.96 -3.87
N PHE A 198 -1.97 5.20 -4.93
CA PHE A 198 -2.38 6.53 -5.37
C PHE A 198 -3.67 6.44 -6.19
N TYR A 199 -4.36 7.57 -6.25
CA TYR A 199 -5.60 7.70 -7.02
C TYR A 199 -5.40 8.69 -8.17
N LEU A 200 -5.84 8.31 -9.36
CA LEU A 200 -5.81 9.18 -10.53
C LEU A 200 -7.24 9.55 -10.92
N THR A 201 -7.46 10.82 -11.20
CA THR A 201 -8.72 11.30 -11.80
C THR A 201 -8.44 12.17 -13.02
N ASN A 202 -9.40 12.21 -13.94
CA ASN A 202 -9.29 12.92 -15.22
C ASN A 202 -8.07 12.50 -16.04
N THR A 203 -7.71 11.22 -15.97
CA THR A 203 -6.59 10.66 -16.73
C THR A 203 -7.09 9.92 -17.96
N PRO A 204 -6.53 10.18 -19.14
CA PRO A 204 -6.80 9.35 -20.31
C PRO A 204 -6.42 7.89 -20.02
N LEU A 205 -7.28 6.95 -20.37
CA LEU A 205 -6.99 5.52 -20.27
C LEU A 205 -5.84 5.17 -21.23
N HIS A 206 -4.81 4.48 -20.74
CA HIS A 206 -3.66 4.03 -21.53
C HIS A 206 -4.07 3.15 -22.73
N VAL A 207 -5.23 2.50 -22.66
CA VAL A 207 -5.76 1.58 -23.70
C VAL A 207 -6.26 2.31 -24.95
N VAL A 208 -6.61 3.60 -24.86
CA VAL A 208 -6.98 4.39 -26.05
C VAL A 208 -5.74 4.95 -26.76
N ALA A 209 -4.56 4.89 -26.11
CA ALA A 209 -3.31 5.45 -26.65
C ALA A 209 -2.63 4.56 -27.72
N THR A 210 -3.12 3.34 -27.96
CA THR A 210 -2.49 2.37 -28.89
C THR A 210 -3.23 2.13 -30.20
N GLU A 211 -4.43 2.69 -30.40
CA GLU A 211 -5.23 2.41 -31.62
C GLU A 211 -5.03 3.41 -32.75
N ASN A 212 -4.52 4.62 -32.48
CA ASN A 212 -4.41 5.68 -33.50
C ASN A 212 -3.08 6.46 -33.36
N PRO A 213 -2.10 6.25 -34.26
CA PRO A 213 -0.79 6.94 -34.22
C PRO A 213 -0.86 8.47 -34.40
N ASN A 214 -2.03 9.01 -34.71
CA ASN A 214 -2.29 10.43 -34.93
C ASN A 214 -3.07 11.09 -33.78
N ASP A 215 -3.46 10.34 -32.75
CA ASP A 215 -4.02 10.92 -31.54
C ASP A 215 -2.86 11.24 -30.57
N GLU A 216 -2.62 12.52 -30.31
CA GLU A 216 -1.70 13.02 -29.28
C GLU A 216 -2.27 12.71 -27.88
N ILE A 217 -2.38 11.42 -27.53
CA ILE A 217 -2.79 10.99 -26.19
C ILE A 217 -1.56 10.98 -25.30
N VAL A 218 -1.62 11.82 -24.26
CA VAL A 218 -0.55 12.02 -23.28
C VAL A 218 -0.19 10.69 -22.61
N ASP A 219 1.01 10.18 -22.88
CA ASP A 219 1.65 9.06 -22.16
C ASP A 219 2.03 9.53 -20.74
N TRP A 220 1.02 9.64 -19.88
CA TRP A 220 1.22 10.05 -18.50
C TRP A 220 1.98 8.98 -17.73
N ARG A 221 2.81 9.43 -16.78
CA ARG A 221 3.51 8.54 -15.84
C ARG A 221 3.49 9.13 -14.45
N ILE A 222 3.62 8.28 -13.45
CA ILE A 222 3.87 8.69 -12.07
C ILE A 222 5.35 8.49 -11.80
N ARG A 223 6.08 9.58 -11.56
CA ARG A 223 7.43 9.52 -11.03
C ARG A 223 7.34 9.34 -9.53
N VAL A 224 7.83 8.21 -9.05
CA VAL A 224 8.04 7.94 -7.64
C VAL A 224 9.49 8.27 -7.31
N THR A 225 9.72 8.99 -6.22
CA THR A 225 11.06 9.19 -5.68
C THR A 225 11.10 8.85 -4.20
N ILE A 226 11.96 7.93 -3.80
CA ILE A 226 12.13 7.49 -2.41
C ILE A 226 13.59 7.71 -2.02
N ASN A 227 13.83 8.56 -1.03
CA ASN A 227 15.18 8.89 -0.54
C ASN A 227 16.19 9.31 -1.62
N GLY A 228 15.71 9.88 -2.73
CA GLY A 228 16.53 10.37 -3.84
C GLY A 228 16.59 9.41 -5.03
N GLU A 229 16.13 8.18 -4.87
CA GLU A 229 16.03 7.20 -5.94
C GLU A 229 14.68 7.30 -6.65
N SER A 230 14.68 7.39 -7.97
CA SER A 230 13.45 7.57 -8.76
C SER A 230 13.17 6.40 -9.70
N PHE A 231 11.89 6.07 -9.83
CA PHE A 231 11.39 5.17 -10.86
C PHE A 231 10.03 5.66 -11.38
N LEU A 232 9.57 5.06 -12.46
CA LEU A 232 8.32 5.44 -13.13
C LEU A 232 7.29 4.33 -13.01
N LEU A 233 6.04 4.72 -12.78
CA LEU A 233 4.86 3.87 -12.88
C LEU A 233 3.99 4.37 -14.03
N ASP A 234 3.56 3.45 -14.88
CA ASP A 234 2.72 3.68 -16.06
C ASP A 234 1.33 3.03 -15.92
N THR A 235 1.09 2.31 -14.81
CA THR A 235 -0.20 1.70 -14.49
C THR A 235 -0.80 2.31 -13.25
N TRP A 236 -2.13 2.46 -13.25
CA TRP A 236 -2.88 2.90 -12.07
C TRP A 236 -3.16 1.70 -11.16
N GLN A 237 -2.11 1.16 -10.53
CA GLN A 237 -2.17 0.00 -9.65
C GLN A 237 -1.31 0.24 -8.40
N PRO A 238 -1.68 -0.34 -7.25
CA PRO A 238 -0.81 -0.35 -6.08
C PRO A 238 0.39 -1.27 -6.34
N ILE A 239 1.53 -0.95 -5.73
CA ILE A 239 2.74 -1.80 -5.74
C ILE A 239 3.23 -2.01 -4.32
N TYR A 240 3.95 -3.10 -4.06
CA TYR A 240 4.53 -3.41 -2.74
C TYR A 240 6.04 -3.25 -2.80
N LEU A 241 6.60 -2.46 -1.90
CA LEU A 241 8.03 -2.09 -1.93
C LEU A 241 8.76 -2.58 -0.67
N THR A 242 10.02 -2.96 -0.85
CA THR A 242 10.97 -3.32 0.22
C THR A 242 12.25 -2.48 0.09
N GLY A 243 13.07 -2.45 1.14
CA GLY A 243 14.36 -1.75 1.15
C GLY A 243 14.32 -0.35 1.76
N PHE A 244 13.31 -0.05 2.57
CA PHE A 244 13.23 1.21 3.30
C PHE A 244 14.29 1.28 4.42
N ASN A 245 14.89 2.45 4.58
CA ASN A 245 15.84 2.70 5.66
C ASN A 245 15.13 2.66 7.02
N LYS A 246 15.77 2.15 8.06
CA LYS A 246 15.24 2.30 9.43
C LYS A 246 15.16 3.80 9.78
N GLY A 247 14.05 4.24 10.34
CA GLY A 247 13.82 5.66 10.65
C GLY A 247 13.07 6.39 9.53
N GLN A 248 13.36 7.68 9.36
CA GLN A 248 12.66 8.54 8.41
C GLN A 248 13.01 8.20 6.95
N ASN A 249 11.97 8.05 6.13
CA ASN A 249 12.07 7.94 4.68
C ASN A 249 11.12 8.96 4.07
N TRP A 250 11.56 9.68 3.05
CA TRP A 250 10.66 10.56 2.29
C TRP A 250 10.29 9.90 0.97
N VAL A 251 9.01 10.04 0.61
CA VAL A 251 8.43 9.51 -0.61
C VAL A 251 7.72 10.65 -1.33
N LYS A 252 8.09 10.87 -2.60
CA LYS A 252 7.50 11.89 -3.46
C LYS A 252 6.82 11.22 -4.64
N LEU A 253 5.59 11.62 -4.93
CA LEU A 253 4.88 11.25 -6.16
C LEU A 253 4.67 12.49 -7.01
N GLU A 254 4.98 12.36 -8.31
CA GLU A 254 4.77 13.41 -9.29
C GLU A 254 4.02 12.85 -10.50
N PHE A 255 2.96 13.54 -10.91
CA PHE A 255 2.29 13.29 -12.18
C PHE A 255 3.09 13.99 -13.29
N ILE A 256 3.66 13.23 -14.21
CA ILE A 256 4.53 13.77 -15.28
C ILE A 256 3.98 13.48 -16.68
N ASP A 257 4.33 14.35 -17.62
CA ASP A 257 4.13 14.13 -19.06
C ASP A 257 5.23 13.21 -19.65
N GLU A 258 5.10 12.92 -20.94
CA GLU A 258 6.05 12.12 -21.73
C GLU A 258 7.48 12.68 -21.73
N ASN A 259 7.64 14.00 -21.53
CA ASN A 259 8.92 14.69 -21.49
C ASN A 259 9.53 14.68 -20.08
N GLY A 260 8.83 14.11 -19.10
CA GLY A 260 9.25 14.07 -17.70
C GLY A 260 8.99 15.36 -16.93
N ASN A 261 8.21 16.29 -17.46
CA ASN A 261 7.81 17.51 -16.75
C ASN A 261 6.58 17.24 -15.90
N VAL A 262 6.52 17.85 -14.71
CA VAL A 262 5.32 17.76 -13.86
C VAL A 262 4.14 18.46 -14.53
N ILE A 263 3.03 17.73 -14.71
CA ILE A 263 1.78 18.31 -15.17
C ILE A 263 1.22 19.18 -14.05
N LYS A 264 1.19 20.50 -14.28
CA LYS A 264 0.72 21.45 -13.27
C LYS A 264 -0.77 21.26 -13.01
N ASN A 265 -1.10 20.91 -11.78
CA ASN A 265 -2.43 20.96 -11.19
C ASN A 265 -2.24 21.03 -9.66
N ALA A 266 -3.30 21.28 -8.89
CA ALA A 266 -3.22 21.12 -7.45
C ALA A 266 -2.84 19.67 -7.11
N PHE A 267 -1.92 19.45 -6.17
CA PHE A 267 -1.56 18.12 -5.64
C PHE A 267 -0.80 17.16 -6.58
N ASN A 268 -0.48 17.56 -7.82
CA ASN A 268 0.26 16.70 -8.76
C ASN A 268 1.75 16.47 -8.42
N SER A 269 2.26 17.11 -7.37
CA SER A 269 3.59 16.86 -6.82
C SER A 269 3.50 16.92 -5.31
N THR A 270 3.49 15.76 -4.67
CA THR A 270 3.30 15.64 -3.22
C THR A 270 4.43 14.82 -2.61
N VAL A 271 4.95 15.29 -1.47
CA VAL A 271 5.94 14.57 -0.65
C VAL A 271 5.33 14.21 0.72
N ARG A 272 5.64 13.02 1.20
CA ARG A 272 5.36 12.57 2.56
C ARG A 272 6.62 12.02 3.20
N VAL A 273 6.68 12.11 4.52
CA VAL A 273 7.68 11.42 5.33
C VAL A 273 6.99 10.30 6.08
N ILE A 274 7.58 9.12 6.02
CA ILE A 274 7.19 7.97 6.84
C ILE A 274 8.32 7.60 7.77
N ASP A 275 7.99 6.90 8.85
CA ASP A 275 8.97 6.37 9.78
C ASP A 275 8.91 4.83 9.79
N PHE A 276 9.99 4.18 9.39
CA PHE A 276 10.07 2.72 9.34
C PHE A 276 10.77 2.17 10.58
N GLN A 277 10.00 1.48 11.42
CA GLN A 277 10.43 0.91 12.68
C GLN A 277 10.18 -0.61 12.68
N PRO A 278 11.07 -1.44 12.09
CA PRO A 278 10.84 -2.87 11.88
C PRO A 278 10.74 -3.68 13.18
N LYS A 279 9.57 -3.62 13.80
CA LYS A 279 9.18 -4.23 15.07
C LYS A 279 7.71 -4.61 14.94
N VAL A 280 7.43 -5.69 14.19
CA VAL A 280 6.08 -6.14 13.86
C VAL A 280 5.15 -6.01 15.08
N LYS A 281 4.24 -5.05 15.01
CA LYS A 281 3.41 -4.67 16.16
C LYS A 281 1.95 -4.59 15.78
N ASP A 282 1.65 -3.76 14.80
CA ASP A 282 0.29 -3.49 14.33
C ASP A 282 -0.24 -4.60 13.42
N THR A 283 -1.56 -4.61 13.22
CA THR A 283 -2.25 -5.61 12.41
C THR A 283 -1.78 -5.61 10.97
N LEU A 284 -1.50 -4.44 10.37
CA LEU A 284 -1.00 -4.36 8.99
C LEU A 284 0.37 -5.05 8.88
N ALA A 285 1.27 -4.81 9.84
CA ALA A 285 2.55 -5.49 9.89
C ALA A 285 2.42 -7.01 10.02
N LYS A 286 1.46 -7.49 10.82
CA LYS A 286 1.18 -8.94 10.93
C LYS A 286 0.63 -9.52 9.63
N LEU A 287 -0.23 -8.78 8.92
CA LEU A 287 -0.77 -9.20 7.62
C LEU A 287 0.33 -9.33 6.56
N VAL A 288 1.20 -8.32 6.43
CA VAL A 288 2.24 -8.33 5.39
C VAL A 288 3.37 -9.33 5.68
N THR A 289 3.52 -9.75 6.96
CA THR A 289 4.54 -10.73 7.39
C THR A 289 3.99 -12.13 7.66
N ASN A 290 2.72 -12.39 7.34
CA ASN A 290 2.05 -13.68 7.60
C ASN A 290 2.07 -14.11 9.09
N LYS A 291 2.01 -13.15 10.02
CA LYS A 291 2.03 -13.36 11.49
C LYS A 291 0.65 -13.26 12.14
N ILE A 292 -0.41 -13.50 11.36
CA ILE A 292 -1.80 -13.61 11.80
C ILE A 292 -2.47 -14.69 10.94
N SER A 293 -3.27 -15.57 11.53
CA SER A 293 -3.97 -16.60 10.75
C SER A 293 -4.99 -15.98 9.81
N LEU A 294 -5.22 -16.62 8.65
CA LEU A 294 -6.26 -16.19 7.70
C LEU A 294 -7.63 -16.11 8.38
N THR A 295 -8.00 -17.13 9.17
CA THR A 295 -9.26 -17.17 9.94
C THR A 295 -9.44 -15.95 10.83
N LYS A 296 -8.41 -15.56 11.59
CA LYS A 296 -8.48 -14.34 12.42
C LYS A 296 -8.53 -13.08 11.56
N ALA A 297 -7.78 -13.04 10.47
CA ALA A 297 -7.73 -11.89 9.58
C ALA A 297 -9.05 -11.65 8.82
N GLN A 298 -9.89 -12.67 8.59
CA GLN A 298 -11.23 -12.50 8.00
C GLN A 298 -12.12 -11.50 8.76
N ALA A 299 -11.84 -11.27 10.06
CA ALA A 299 -12.59 -10.33 10.88
C ALA A 299 -12.40 -8.85 10.52
N ILE A 300 -11.42 -8.52 9.66
CA ILE A 300 -11.29 -7.17 9.10
C ILE A 300 -12.02 -7.03 7.75
N THR A 301 -12.46 -8.11 7.12
CA THR A 301 -13.13 -8.08 5.80
C THR A 301 -14.63 -8.32 5.90
N ILE A 302 -15.07 -9.09 6.89
CA ILE A 302 -16.48 -9.44 7.11
C ILE A 302 -16.91 -8.86 8.46
N LYS A 303 -17.96 -8.05 8.44
CA LYS A 303 -18.51 -7.45 9.66
C LYS A 303 -19.05 -8.54 10.58
N ASP A 304 -18.79 -8.41 11.88
CA ASP A 304 -19.23 -9.34 12.93
C ASP A 304 -18.78 -10.81 12.71
N TYR A 305 -17.64 -11.01 12.01
CA TYR A 305 -17.05 -12.34 11.83
C TYR A 305 -16.64 -12.96 13.17
N PRO A 306 -16.98 -14.23 13.44
CA PRO A 306 -16.63 -14.90 14.69
C PRO A 306 -15.12 -15.14 14.76
N ILE A 307 -14.44 -14.54 15.73
CA ILE A 307 -13.01 -14.75 15.94
C ILE A 307 -12.82 -16.06 16.71
N THR A 308 -12.24 -17.07 16.06
CA THR A 308 -11.70 -18.26 16.72
C THR A 308 -10.17 -18.16 16.75
N GLU A 309 -9.58 -18.26 17.93
CA GLU A 309 -8.12 -18.31 18.07
C GLU A 309 -7.61 -19.67 17.64
N GLU A 310 -7.08 -19.75 16.41
CA GLU A 310 -6.20 -20.83 16.00
C GLU A 310 -4.76 -20.33 16.07
N GLU A 311 -3.90 -21.08 16.78
CA GLU A 311 -2.50 -20.78 16.94
C GLU A 311 -1.80 -20.86 15.57
N VAL A 312 -1.01 -19.83 15.23
CA VAL A 312 -0.27 -19.81 13.96
C VAL A 312 0.91 -20.77 14.08
N THR A 313 0.70 -22.06 13.85
CA THR A 313 1.81 -22.99 13.61
C THR A 313 2.46 -22.60 12.28
N PRO A 314 3.76 -22.25 12.23
CA PRO A 314 4.42 -22.03 10.96
C PRO A 314 4.35 -23.32 10.16
N GLU A 315 3.61 -23.32 9.05
CA GLU A 315 3.77 -24.36 8.04
C GLU A 315 5.19 -24.24 7.51
N GLU A 316 6.04 -25.22 7.85
CA GLU A 316 7.27 -25.43 7.11
C GLU A 316 6.86 -25.68 5.65
N THR A 317 7.16 -24.69 4.81
CA THR A 317 7.07 -24.85 3.37
C THR A 317 8.04 -25.95 3.00
N LYS A 318 7.48 -27.14 2.74
CA LYS A 318 8.21 -28.28 2.20
C LYS A 318 8.70 -27.86 0.82
N VAL A 319 9.94 -27.39 0.72
CA VAL A 319 10.62 -27.23 -0.56
C VAL A 319 10.73 -28.64 -1.12
N GLU A 320 9.92 -28.98 -2.12
CA GLU A 320 10.19 -30.14 -2.95
C GLU A 320 11.55 -29.91 -3.59
N GLU A 321 12.53 -30.68 -3.12
CA GLU A 321 13.84 -30.79 -3.72
C GLU A 321 13.66 -31.37 -5.13
N VAL A 322 13.56 -30.49 -6.13
CA VAL A 322 13.68 -30.86 -7.54
C VAL A 322 15.10 -31.37 -7.76
N THR A 323 15.20 -32.70 -7.82
CA THR A 323 16.39 -33.44 -8.24
C THR A 323 16.84 -32.91 -9.60
N PRO A 324 18.11 -32.49 -9.78
CA PRO A 324 18.63 -32.17 -11.11
C PRO A 324 18.74 -33.48 -11.91
N GLU A 325 18.18 -33.51 -13.12
CA GLU A 325 18.45 -34.58 -14.08
C GLU A 325 19.96 -34.59 -14.43
N GLU A 326 20.66 -35.65 -14.05
CA GLU A 326 22.05 -35.89 -14.42
C GLU A 326 22.20 -36.07 -15.94
N ILE A 327 23.01 -35.19 -16.53
CA ILE A 327 23.51 -35.32 -17.90
C ILE A 327 24.55 -36.46 -17.90
N LYS A 328 24.28 -37.51 -18.69
CA LYS A 328 25.17 -38.65 -18.92
C LYS A 328 26.54 -38.20 -19.43
N ILE A 329 27.61 -38.61 -18.75
CA ILE A 329 28.98 -38.67 -19.29
C ILE A 329 29.48 -40.11 -19.16
N GLU A 330 30.07 -40.62 -20.24
CA GLU A 330 30.52 -42.00 -20.46
C GLU A 330 31.70 -42.43 -19.57
N GLU A 331 31.51 -43.59 -18.96
CA GLU A 331 32.41 -44.70 -18.57
C GLU A 331 33.96 -44.51 -18.55
N VAL A 332 34.57 -44.80 -17.38
CA VAL A 332 35.81 -45.61 -17.27
C VAL A 332 35.83 -46.43 -15.97
N THR A 333 36.22 -47.70 -16.14
CA THR A 333 36.30 -48.93 -15.32
C THR A 333 36.96 -48.89 -13.90
N PRO A 334 36.81 -49.97 -13.07
CA PRO A 334 36.64 -49.90 -11.60
C PRO A 334 37.85 -50.36 -10.75
N GLU A 335 37.85 -50.01 -9.46
CA GLU A 335 38.50 -50.79 -8.38
C GLU A 335 37.56 -50.89 -7.15
N GLU A 336 37.38 -52.12 -6.64
CA GLU A 336 36.55 -52.47 -5.49
C GLU A 336 37.17 -52.03 -4.15
N ILE A 337 36.39 -51.40 -3.27
CA ILE A 337 36.57 -51.53 -1.81
C ILE A 337 35.17 -51.65 -1.15
N LYS A 338 35.05 -52.64 -0.28
CA LYS A 338 33.83 -53.17 0.37
C LYS A 338 33.05 -52.12 1.17
N ILE A 339 31.72 -52.19 1.08
CA ILE A 339 30.75 -51.50 1.94
C ILE A 339 30.42 -52.44 3.11
N GLU A 340 30.60 -51.97 4.35
CA GLU A 340 29.93 -52.52 5.54
C GLU A 340 28.70 -51.65 5.83
N GLU A 341 27.57 -52.32 6.04
CA GLU A 341 26.25 -51.77 6.34
C GLU A 341 26.21 -51.30 7.80
N VAL A 342 25.82 -50.04 8.04
CA VAL A 342 25.43 -49.57 9.37
C VAL A 342 24.10 -48.84 9.30
N THR A 343 23.10 -49.48 9.89
CA THR A 343 21.78 -48.99 10.24
C THR A 343 21.84 -47.73 11.12
N PRO A 344 21.03 -46.69 10.87
CA PRO A 344 20.91 -45.57 11.80
C PRO A 344 19.96 -45.93 12.96
N GLU A 345 20.46 -45.84 14.20
CA GLU A 345 19.66 -45.92 15.43
C GLU A 345 18.99 -44.57 15.74
N GLU A 346 17.76 -44.65 16.27
CA GLU A 346 16.92 -43.54 16.72
C GLU A 346 17.56 -42.73 17.86
N ILE A 347 17.56 -41.39 17.75
CA ILE A 347 17.90 -40.49 18.86
C ILE A 347 16.60 -40.01 19.52
N LYS A 348 16.36 -40.46 20.75
CA LYS A 348 15.35 -39.89 21.66
C LYS A 348 15.91 -38.62 22.30
N ILE A 349 15.13 -37.53 22.27
CA ILE A 349 15.42 -36.32 23.03
C ILE A 349 14.55 -36.37 24.30
N GLU A 350 15.19 -36.47 25.46
CA GLU A 350 14.57 -36.28 26.78
C GLU A 350 14.58 -34.79 27.15
N GLU A 351 13.46 -34.35 27.71
CA GLU A 351 13.20 -33.01 28.24
C GLU A 351 14.03 -32.78 29.53
N VAL A 352 14.80 -31.69 29.59
CA VAL A 352 15.50 -31.27 30.81
C VAL A 352 14.99 -29.91 31.29
N THR A 353 14.36 -29.93 32.47
CA THR A 353 14.02 -28.79 33.31
C THR A 353 15.28 -28.12 33.88
N PRO A 354 15.28 -26.79 34.14
CA PRO A 354 16.46 -26.10 34.63
C PRO A 354 16.56 -26.20 36.16
N GLU A 355 17.71 -26.64 36.68
CA GLU A 355 18.12 -26.39 38.06
C GLU A 355 19.43 -25.59 38.10
N GLU A 356 19.49 -24.66 39.05
CA GLU A 356 20.56 -23.68 39.30
C GLU A 356 21.93 -24.33 39.53
N ILE A 357 22.99 -23.78 38.92
CA ILE A 357 24.37 -24.14 39.25
C ILE A 357 25.14 -22.88 39.67
N LYS A 358 25.67 -22.95 40.90
CA LYS A 358 26.54 -21.98 41.57
C LYS A 358 27.87 -21.83 40.82
N VAL A 359 28.35 -20.59 40.78
CA VAL A 359 29.70 -20.23 40.33
C VAL A 359 30.70 -20.65 41.42
N GLU A 360 31.69 -21.46 41.05
CA GLU A 360 32.94 -21.59 41.80
C GLU A 360 34.10 -21.57 40.82
N GLU A 361 35.10 -20.77 41.18
CA GLU A 361 36.20 -20.25 40.37
C GLU A 361 37.30 -21.31 40.18
N ALA A 362 37.81 -21.50 38.95
CA ALA A 362 39.05 -22.20 38.69
C ALA A 362 39.84 -21.56 37.53
N THR A 363 41.10 -21.27 37.86
CA THR A 363 42.21 -20.65 37.14
C THR A 363 42.43 -21.11 35.68
N PRO A 364 42.90 -20.24 34.77
CA PRO A 364 43.24 -20.60 33.40
C PRO A 364 44.70 -21.10 33.26
N GLU A 365 44.90 -22.20 32.54
CA GLU A 365 46.21 -22.58 31.96
C GLU A 365 46.35 -22.01 30.54
N GLU A 366 47.58 -21.57 30.22
CA GLU A 366 47.99 -20.83 29.03
C GLU A 366 47.87 -21.61 27.71
N ILE A 367 47.40 -20.92 26.66
CA ILE A 367 47.72 -21.26 25.26
C ILE A 367 48.28 -20.00 24.58
N LYS A 368 49.50 -20.12 24.04
CA LYS A 368 50.28 -19.08 23.36
C LYS A 368 49.63 -18.65 22.04
N VAL A 369 49.63 -17.33 21.79
CA VAL A 369 49.45 -16.74 20.45
C VAL A 369 50.55 -15.70 20.22
N GLU A 370 51.15 -15.77 19.03
CA GLU A 370 52.24 -14.92 18.54
C GLU A 370 51.88 -13.42 18.48
N GLU A 371 52.93 -12.63 18.73
CA GLU A 371 52.96 -11.18 18.83
C GLU A 371 52.93 -10.50 17.45
N VAL A 372 51.98 -9.59 17.24
CA VAL A 372 52.05 -8.54 16.21
C VAL A 372 51.89 -7.18 16.92
N THR A 373 52.97 -6.41 16.88
CA THR A 373 53.13 -5.07 17.46
C THR A 373 52.25 -4.00 16.77
N PRO A 374 51.60 -3.09 17.51
CA PRO A 374 51.11 -1.82 16.96
C PRO A 374 52.08 -0.64 17.25
N GLU A 375 52.22 0.26 16.27
CA GLU A 375 52.99 1.51 16.36
C GLU A 375 52.36 2.56 17.29
N GLU A 376 53.21 3.33 17.97
CA GLU A 376 52.89 4.41 18.92
C GLU A 376 52.13 5.59 18.29
N ILE A 377 51.06 6.06 18.95
CA ILE A 377 50.52 7.42 18.81
C ILE A 377 50.74 8.16 20.13
N LYS A 378 51.56 9.21 20.08
CA LYS A 378 51.84 10.13 21.21
C LYS A 378 50.70 11.11 21.42
N VAL A 379 50.28 11.32 22.66
CA VAL A 379 49.57 12.53 23.11
C VAL A 379 50.22 13.00 24.42
N GLU A 380 50.70 14.25 24.41
CA GLU A 380 51.28 14.98 25.55
C GLU A 380 50.22 15.29 26.62
N GLU A 381 50.55 15.00 27.88
CA GLU A 381 49.78 15.37 29.06
C GLU A 381 50.37 16.64 29.69
N VAL A 382 49.56 17.70 29.82
CA VAL A 382 49.92 18.98 30.44
C VAL A 382 49.40 19.04 31.88
N THR A 383 50.32 19.23 32.83
CA THR A 383 50.13 19.41 34.28
C THR A 383 49.45 20.74 34.66
N PRO A 384 48.62 20.80 35.71
CA PRO A 384 48.36 22.03 36.46
C PRO A 384 49.15 22.11 37.78
N GLU A 385 49.79 23.27 38.00
CA GLU A 385 50.58 23.63 39.19
C GLU A 385 49.74 23.83 40.47
N GLU A 386 50.35 23.48 41.61
CA GLU A 386 49.87 23.74 42.97
C GLU A 386 49.84 25.25 43.32
N ILE A 387 48.71 25.73 43.85
CA ILE A 387 48.62 27.03 44.52
C ILE A 387 48.75 26.81 46.04
N LYS A 388 49.85 27.32 46.62
CA LYS A 388 50.06 27.42 48.07
C LYS A 388 49.18 28.52 48.67
N VAL A 389 48.49 28.19 49.76
CA VAL A 389 47.80 29.15 50.64
C VAL A 389 48.74 29.45 51.82
N GLU A 390 49.09 30.72 51.99
CA GLU A 390 49.82 31.22 53.16
C GLU A 390 48.84 31.74 54.23
N LYS A 391 49.15 31.47 55.50
CA LYS A 391 48.41 31.91 56.69
C LYS A 391 48.63 33.42 56.94
N ASN A 392 47.54 34.12 57.23
CA ASN A 392 47.33 34.86 58.49
C ASN A 392 45.87 35.28 58.66
#